data_AF-A0A2V8FNV7-F1
#
_entry.id   AF-A0A2V8FNV7-F1
#
_cell.length_a   1.000
_cell.length_b   1.000
_cell.length_c   1.000
_cell.angle_alpha   90.00
_cell.angle_beta   90.00
_cell.angle_gamma   90.00
#
_symmetry.space_group_name_H-M   'P 1'
#
loop_
_entity.id
_entity.type
_entity.pdbx_description
1 polymer ?
#
loop_
_entity_poly.entity_id
_entity_poly.type
_entity_poly.pdbx_seq_one_letter_code
_entity_poly.pdbx_strand_id
1 'polypeptide(L)' 'GYCQSGMIMSALALLREHPHPTDADIDSRVTNACRCGTYYRIRKAIHLAADLMGK' A
#
# COMPACT_ATOMS: atom_id res chain seq x y z
N GLY A 1 -10.38 7.26 -7.48
CA GLY A 1 -10.87 7.82 -6.22
C GLY A 1 -11.37 6.74 -5.28
N TYR A 2 -12.52 6.13 -5.60
CA TYR A 2 -13.30 5.28 -4.68
C TYR A 2 -12.51 4.30 -3.79
N CYS A 3 -11.60 3.49 -4.36
CA CYS A 3 -10.83 2.50 -3.60
C CYS A 3 -9.62 3.07 -2.82
N GLN A 4 -9.20 4.31 -3.10
CA GLN A 4 -7.95 4.85 -2.59
C GLN A 4 -7.98 5.06 -1.07
N SER A 5 -9.11 5.50 -0.51
CA SER A 5 -9.26 5.69 0.93
C SER A 5 -8.99 4.38 1.70
N GLY A 6 -9.58 3.28 1.21
CA GLY A 6 -9.32 1.95 1.76
C GLY A 6 -7.85 1.55 1.61
N MET A 7 -7.27 1.76 0.42
CA MET A 7 -5.87 1.43 0.17
C MET A 7 -4.91 2.19 1.08
N ILE A 8 -5.18 3.47 1.36
CA ILE A 8 -4.36 4.28 2.27
C ILE A 8 -4.42 3.72 3.69
N MET A 9 -5.61 3.35 4.19
CA MET A 9 -5.76 2.78 5.52
C MET A 9 -5.11 1.40 5.64
N SER A 10 -5.30 0.52 4.66
CA SER A 10 -4.63 -0.79 4.61
C SER A 10 -3.10 -0.64 4.54
N ALA A 11 -2.60 0.29 3.73
CA ALA A 11 -1.17 0.58 3.63
C ALA A 11 -0.60 1.12 4.94
N LEU A 12 -1.30 2.04 5.61
CA LEU A 12 -0.88 2.57 6.91
C LEU A 12 -0.80 1.46 7.97
N ALA A 13 -1.80 0.58 8.03
CA ALA A 13 -1.78 -0.56 8.95
C ALA A 13 -0.61 -1.51 8.64
N LEU A 14 -0.36 -1.81 7.36
CA LEU A 14 0.79 -2.60 6.92
C LEU A 14 2.12 -1.96 7.36
N LEU A 15 2.33 -0.69 7.06
CA LEU A 15 3.60 0.00 7.32
C LEU A 15 3.89 0.19 8.81
N ARG A 16 2.86 0.25 9.66
CA ARG A 16 3.04 0.29 11.12
C ARG A 16 3.56 -1.03 11.69
N GLU A 17 3.23 -2.15 11.07
CA GLU A 17 3.66 -3.49 11.51
C GLU A 17 4.92 -3.96 10.78
N HIS A 18 5.04 -3.63 9.49
CA HIS A 18 6.14 -4.00 8.61
C HIS A 18 6.67 -2.73 7.91
N PRO A 19 7.64 -2.02 8.52
CA PRO A 19 8.16 -0.76 7.98
C PRO A 19 8.84 -0.89 6.61
N HIS A 20 9.33 -2.08 6.27
CA HIS A 20 9.93 -2.40 4.97
C HIS A 20 9.21 -3.60 4.33
N PRO A 21 7.98 -3.40 3.82
CA PRO A 21 7.18 -4.50 3.28
C PRO A 21 7.73 -4.96 1.92
N THR A 22 7.58 -6.25 1.61
CA THR A 22 7.80 -6.77 0.26
C THR A 22 6.54 -6.62 -0.60
N ASP A 23 6.66 -6.88 -1.90
CA ASP A 23 5.52 -6.90 -2.80
C ASP A 23 4.46 -7.94 -2.43
N ALA A 24 4.89 -9.09 -1.92
CA ALA A 24 3.98 -10.13 -1.44
C ALA A 24 3.21 -9.69 -0.19
N ASP A 25 3.87 -8.96 0.71
CA ASP A 25 3.22 -8.41 1.91
C ASP A 25 2.14 -7.39 1.52
N ILE A 26 2.44 -6.52 0.55
CA ILE A 26 1.48 -5.54 0.02
C ILE A 26 0.27 -6.24 -0.60
N ASP A 27 0.48 -7.26 -1.42
CA ASP A 27 -0.62 -7.97 -2.10
C ASP A 27 -1.50 -8.75 -1.14
N SER A 28 -0.92 -9.31 -0.07
CA SER A 28 -1.66 -10.04 0.95
C SER A 28 -2.51 -9.13 1.86
N ARG A 29 -2.10 -7.87 2.05
CA ARG A 29 -2.77 -6.93 2.99
C ARG A 29 -3.60 -5.85 2.33
N VAL A 30 -3.24 -5.41 1.13
CA VAL A 30 -3.95 -4.35 0.41
C VAL A 30 -4.84 -4.99 -0.66
N THR A 31 -5.89 -5.67 -0.19
CA THR A 31 -6.80 -6.49 -1.02
C THR A 31 -8.01 -5.73 -1.58
N ASN A 32 -8.00 -4.39 -1.46
CA ASN A 32 -9.11 -3.53 -1.87
C ASN A 32 -9.30 -3.56 -3.39
N ALA A 33 -10.52 -3.87 -3.84
CA ALA A 33 -10.84 -3.92 -5.26
C ALA A 33 -10.65 -2.56 -5.96
N CYS A 34 -9.79 -2.51 -6.97
CA CYS A 34 -9.55 -1.38 -7.83
C CYS A 34 -10.08 -1.64 -9.24
N ARG A 35 -11.10 -0.88 -9.66
CA ARG A 35 -11.63 -0.97 -11.03
C ARG A 35 -10.85 -0.12 -12.04
N CYS A 36 -10.02 0.81 -11.58
CA CYS A 36 -9.17 1.64 -12.44
C CYS A 36 -7.92 0.90 -12.92
N GLY A 37 -7.60 -0.28 -12.36
CA GLY A 37 -6.42 -1.07 -12.76
C GLY A 37 -5.08 -0.50 -12.31
N THR A 38 -5.06 0.34 -11.27
CA THR A 38 -3.85 1.09 -10.86
C THR A 38 -3.02 0.42 -9.76
N TYR A 39 -3.19 -0.89 -9.49
CA TYR A 39 -2.51 -1.60 -8.40
C TYR A 39 -0.99 -1.41 -8.42
N TYR A 40 -0.36 -1.48 -9.60
CA TYR A 40 1.08 -1.28 -9.75
C TYR A 40 1.56 0.10 -9.26
N ARG A 41 0.75 1.16 -9.45
CA ARG A 41 1.07 2.52 -8.97
C ARG A 41 0.92 2.60 -7.46
N ILE A 42 -0.09 1.94 -6.91
CA ILE A 42 -0.36 1.89 -5.47
C ILE A 42 0.78 1.17 -4.76
N ARG A 43 1.23 0.02 -5.28
CA ARG A 43 2.41 -0.70 -4.78
C ARG A 43 3.65 0.20 -4.72
N LYS A 44 3.96 0.90 -5.82
CA LYS A 44 5.08 1.87 -5.85
C LYS A 44 4.92 3.00 -4.83
N ALA A 45 3.70 3.49 -4.64
CA ALA A 45 3.43 4.53 -3.64
C ALA A 45 3.62 4.05 -2.20
N ILE A 46 3.31 2.78 -1.91
CA ILE A 46 3.53 2.17 -0.59
C ILE A 46 5.03 2.04 -0.30
N HIS A 47 5.83 1.57 -1.26
CA HIS A 47 7.29 1.55 -1.12
C HIS A 47 7.87 2.95 -0.89
N LEU A 48 7.41 3.94 -1.66
CA LEU A 48 7.82 5.33 -1.45
C LEU A 48 7.43 5.82 -0.05
N ALA A 49 6.24 5.48 0.45
CA ALA A 49 5.81 5.86 1.78
C ALA A 49 6.66 5.19 2.87
N ALA A 50 7.05 3.92 2.71
CA ALA A 50 7.98 3.23 3.59
C ALA A 50 9.33 3.96 3.68
N ASP A 51 9.89 4.34 2.53
CA ASP A 51 11.16 5.09 2.45
C ASP A 51 11.06 6.49 3.10
N LEU A 52 9.90 7.15 3.00
CA LEU A 52 9.67 8.46 3.61
C LEU A 52 9.42 8.38 5.12
N MET A 53 8.86 7.29 5.63
CA MET A 53 8.62 7.07 7.06
C MET A 53 9.87 6.62 7.81
N GLY A 54 10.84 6.01 7.11
CA GLY A 54 12.14 5.62 7.66
C GLY A 54 13.17 6.75 7.73
N LYS A 55 12.84 7.95 7.23
CA LYS A 55 13.61 9.19 7.39
C LYS A 55 13.12 9.97 8.59
#